data_AF-A0A7H2NJY3-F1
#
_entry.id   AF-A0A7H2NJY3-F1
#
_cell.length_a   1.000
_cell.length_b   1.000
_cell.length_c   1.000
_cell.angle_alpha   90.00
_cell.angle_beta   90.00
_cell.angle_gamma   90.00
#
_symmetry.space_group_name_H-M   'P 1'
#
loop_
_entity.id
_entity.type
_entity.pdbx_description
1 polymer ?
#
loop_
_entity_poly.entity_id
_entity_poly.type
_entity_poly.pdbx_seq_one_letter_code
_entity_poly.pdbx_strand_id
1 'polypeptide(L)'
;MALNQIWKQQLTLVTYGNEYLRQNLSFNEWRQHHIFDQHSFQFRDLISQHLLAQHFQVWLEALKKQGTTQISLHLSTILNEEQNPNNNVELLPYTHFIVSHQNNKKIAWIFGHELAEWYSSDNEFEPPLNQRSDLRLETFWRFELNEKLSKKVDADLKAPQWDEIADFMESELFRSKYAAGFEEPKFEKKYFDGSTHQISIDHQPTLALIPENYPADCAHQLLYRTQALSDYLEQKKRAANDPLGEDLDQEQIINLRNFTHKTDDLFAKLIVKAANHYQTAQLKPVEKPSPFDATNESVTHLKAPHHKTGGTGVIKLIILTVIICALAYYFGL
;
A
#
# COMPACT_ATOMS: atom_id res chain seq x y z
N MET A 1 -6.55 6.45 -12.04
CA MET A 1 -7.72 6.78 -11.18
C MET A 1 -7.04 7.14 -9.90
N ALA A 2 -7.03 8.40 -9.47
CA ALA A 2 -6.25 8.80 -8.30
C ALA A 2 -6.55 7.84 -7.14
N LEU A 3 -5.53 7.21 -6.55
CA LEU A 3 -5.71 6.26 -5.45
C LEU A 3 -6.63 6.92 -4.42
N ASN A 4 -7.78 6.30 -4.14
CA ASN A 4 -8.67 6.79 -3.08
C ASN A 4 -7.83 6.88 -1.79
N GLN A 5 -7.82 8.05 -1.16
CA GLN A 5 -6.97 8.33 0.00
C GLN A 5 -7.24 7.40 1.19
N ILE A 6 -8.34 6.62 1.16
CA ILE A 6 -8.72 5.61 2.15
C ILE A 6 -7.58 4.66 2.56
N TRP A 7 -6.62 4.41 1.66
CA TRP A 7 -5.45 3.58 1.96
C TRP A 7 -4.64 4.11 3.16
N LYS A 8 -4.61 5.43 3.39
CA LYS A 8 -3.90 6.04 4.53
C LYS A 8 -4.55 5.67 5.85
N GLN A 9 -5.88 5.70 5.90
CA GLN A 9 -6.65 5.28 7.06
C GLN A 9 -6.48 3.78 7.28
N GLN A 10 -6.52 2.96 6.22
CA GLN A 10 -6.29 1.52 6.33
C GLN A 10 -4.87 1.19 6.81
N LEU A 11 -3.84 1.85 6.24
CA LEU A 11 -2.45 1.72 6.66
C LEU A 11 -2.32 2.06 8.15
N THR A 12 -2.82 3.23 8.56
CA THR A 12 -2.75 3.71 9.95
C THR A 12 -3.49 2.76 10.89
N LEU A 13 -4.70 2.31 10.53
CA LEU A 13 -5.45 1.33 11.32
C LEU A 13 -4.65 0.02 11.50
N VAL A 14 -3.97 -0.45 10.46
CA VAL A 14 -3.15 -1.67 10.54
C VAL A 14 -1.89 -1.47 11.37
N THR A 15 -1.13 -0.39 11.16
CA THR A 15 0.13 -0.15 11.86
C THR A 15 -0.10 0.12 13.34
N TYR A 16 -0.94 1.10 13.68
CA TYR A 16 -1.28 1.44 15.06
C TYR A 16 -2.14 0.36 15.74
N GLY A 17 -3.08 -0.25 15.01
CA GLY A 17 -3.92 -1.30 15.57
C GLY A 17 -3.12 -2.54 15.97
N ASN A 18 -2.07 -2.91 15.20
CA ASN A 18 -1.17 -3.98 15.61
C ASN A 18 -0.41 -3.66 16.90
N GLU A 19 0.04 -2.42 17.09
CA GLU A 19 0.71 -2.02 18.32
C GLU A 19 -0.24 -2.03 19.52
N TYR A 20 -1.51 -1.66 19.29
CA TYR A 20 -2.55 -1.81 20.30
C TYR A 20 -2.81 -3.28 20.68
N LEU A 21 -2.95 -4.17 19.68
CA LEU A 21 -3.17 -5.60 19.89
C LEU A 21 -2.01 -6.25 20.67
N ARG A 22 -0.78 -5.82 20.41
CA ARG A 22 0.45 -6.26 21.10
C ARG A 22 0.70 -5.58 22.44
N GLN A 23 -0.15 -4.62 22.83
CA GLN A 23 -0.02 -3.82 24.06
C GLN A 23 1.22 -2.91 24.10
N ASN A 24 1.76 -2.56 22.93
CA ASN A 24 2.87 -1.62 22.80
C ASN A 24 2.41 -0.15 22.78
N LEU A 25 1.14 0.09 22.44
CA LEU A 25 0.56 1.43 22.31
C LEU A 25 -0.88 1.45 22.82
N SER A 26 -1.26 2.50 23.53
CA SER A 26 -2.62 2.73 24.02
C SER A 26 -3.43 3.61 23.06
N PHE A 27 -4.76 3.56 23.11
CA PHE A 27 -5.59 4.47 22.30
C PHE A 27 -5.35 5.95 22.62
N ASN A 28 -4.96 6.30 23.84
CA ASN A 28 -4.75 7.69 24.23
C ASN A 28 -3.69 8.39 23.38
N GLU A 29 -2.77 7.62 22.80
CA GLU A 29 -1.65 8.14 22.01
C GLU A 29 -2.03 8.43 20.55
N TRP A 30 -3.10 7.83 20.02
CA TRP A 30 -3.42 7.93 18.58
C TRP A 30 -4.92 8.02 18.24
N ARG A 31 -5.79 8.08 19.26
CA ARG A 31 -7.24 8.22 19.05
C ARG A 31 -7.62 9.47 18.27
N GLN A 32 -6.85 10.55 18.42
CA GLN A 32 -7.06 11.84 17.76
C GLN A 32 -6.17 12.00 16.51
N HIS A 33 -5.80 10.89 15.87
CA HIS A 33 -5.01 10.97 14.66
C HIS A 33 -5.80 11.62 13.53
N HIS A 34 -5.28 12.73 13.01
CA HIS A 34 -5.93 13.59 12.03
C HIS A 34 -6.36 12.89 10.74
N ILE A 35 -5.73 11.76 10.41
CA ILE A 35 -6.07 10.99 9.21
C ILE A 35 -7.52 10.46 9.27
N PHE A 36 -8.10 10.36 10.46
CA PHE A 36 -9.47 9.90 10.67
C PHE A 36 -10.49 11.04 10.75
N ASP A 37 -10.08 12.32 10.78
CA ASP A 37 -10.98 13.45 11.13
C ASP A 37 -12.19 13.61 10.20
N GLN A 38 -12.07 13.18 8.93
CA GLN A 38 -13.14 13.26 7.93
C GLN A 38 -13.88 11.93 7.72
N HIS A 39 -13.60 10.92 8.54
CA HIS A 39 -14.11 9.57 8.35
C HIS A 39 -14.78 9.05 9.63
N SER A 40 -15.98 8.51 9.48
CA SER A 40 -16.66 7.71 10.49
C SER A 40 -16.61 6.26 10.08
N PHE A 41 -16.11 5.37 10.94
CA PHE A 41 -16.00 3.94 10.60
C PHE A 41 -17.10 3.13 11.26
N GLN A 42 -17.71 2.24 10.49
CA GLN A 42 -18.57 1.18 11.03
C GLN A 42 -18.04 -0.19 10.64
N PHE A 43 -18.35 -1.17 11.46
CA PHE A 43 -17.95 -2.55 11.25
C PHE A 43 -19.19 -3.42 11.35
N ARG A 44 -19.48 -4.18 10.31
CA ARG A 44 -20.69 -5.00 10.18
C ARG A 44 -20.35 -6.41 9.75
N ASP A 45 -21.22 -7.35 10.08
CA ASP A 45 -21.15 -8.70 9.54
C ASP A 45 -21.77 -8.75 8.14
N LEU A 46 -21.06 -9.30 7.14
CA LEU A 46 -21.52 -9.28 5.75
C LEU A 46 -22.79 -10.08 5.52
N ILE A 47 -22.99 -11.19 6.24
CA ILE A 47 -24.14 -12.08 6.02
C ILE A 47 -25.37 -11.57 6.76
N SER A 48 -25.23 -11.26 8.05
CA SER A 48 -26.35 -10.86 8.91
C SER A 48 -26.64 -9.36 8.90
N GLN A 49 -25.74 -8.53 8.35
CA GLN A 49 -25.77 -7.07 8.39
C GLN A 49 -25.71 -6.45 9.78
N HIS A 50 -25.46 -7.27 10.79
CA HIS A 50 -25.39 -6.85 12.18
C HIS A 50 -24.25 -5.87 12.41
N LEU A 51 -24.54 -4.78 13.13
CA LEU A 51 -23.57 -3.77 13.56
C LEU A 51 -22.68 -4.34 14.66
N LEU A 52 -21.41 -4.54 14.35
CA LEU A 52 -20.39 -5.09 15.25
C LEU A 52 -19.69 -4.00 16.05
N ALA A 53 -19.38 -2.86 15.42
CA ALA A 53 -18.76 -1.72 16.08
C ALA A 53 -19.09 -0.40 15.35
N GLN A 54 -19.25 0.67 16.11
CA GLN A 54 -19.59 2.02 15.62
C GLN A 54 -18.37 2.92 15.38
N HIS A 55 -17.18 2.43 15.73
CA HIS A 55 -15.90 3.10 15.49
C HIS A 55 -14.73 2.12 15.70
N PHE A 56 -13.53 2.50 15.24
CA PHE A 56 -12.37 1.62 15.20
C PHE A 56 -11.87 1.15 16.58
N GLN A 57 -12.00 1.96 17.64
CA GLN A 57 -11.56 1.54 18.99
C GLN A 57 -12.38 0.36 19.53
N VAL A 58 -13.71 0.40 19.39
CA VAL A 58 -14.59 -0.73 19.81
C VAL A 58 -14.28 -1.96 18.97
N TRP A 59 -14.04 -1.79 17.67
CA TRP A 59 -13.62 -2.87 16.78
C TRP A 59 -12.30 -3.51 17.24
N LEU A 60 -11.24 -2.74 17.46
CA LEU A 60 -9.94 -3.24 17.90
C LEU A 60 -10.01 -3.90 19.29
N GLU A 61 -10.80 -3.33 20.21
CA GLU A 61 -11.01 -3.93 21.53
C GLU A 61 -11.77 -5.26 21.44
N ALA A 62 -12.77 -5.36 20.56
CA ALA A 62 -13.46 -6.62 20.29
C ALA A 62 -12.52 -7.65 19.65
N LEU A 63 -11.69 -7.25 18.67
CA LEU A 63 -10.69 -8.12 18.05
C LEU A 63 -9.70 -8.67 19.08
N LYS A 64 -9.20 -7.82 19.99
CA LYS A 64 -8.31 -8.21 21.09
C LYS A 64 -8.97 -9.26 22.00
N LYS A 65 -10.22 -9.03 22.42
CA LYS A 65 -11.00 -9.98 23.24
C LYS A 65 -11.27 -11.31 22.53
N GLN A 66 -11.38 -11.29 21.20
CA GLN A 66 -11.54 -12.49 20.38
C GLN A 66 -10.21 -13.24 20.12
N GLY A 67 -9.10 -12.79 20.70
CA GLY A 67 -7.79 -13.44 20.52
C GLY A 67 -7.15 -13.17 19.15
N THR A 68 -7.48 -12.04 18.52
CA THR A 68 -6.79 -11.60 17.30
C THR A 68 -5.35 -11.22 17.66
N THR A 69 -4.39 -11.84 16.97
CA THR A 69 -2.95 -11.65 17.23
C THR A 69 -2.33 -10.57 16.34
N GLN A 70 -2.92 -10.36 15.16
CA GLN A 70 -2.44 -9.41 14.17
C GLN A 70 -3.60 -8.98 13.26
N ILE A 71 -3.49 -7.76 12.74
CA ILE A 71 -4.22 -7.32 11.55
C ILE A 71 -3.22 -7.04 10.42
N SER A 72 -3.62 -7.24 9.18
CA SER A 72 -2.76 -7.01 8.01
C SER A 72 -3.55 -6.33 6.90
N LEU A 73 -2.83 -5.71 5.97
CA LEU A 73 -3.39 -5.11 4.76
C LEU A 73 -3.04 -5.96 3.55
N HIS A 74 -3.97 -6.11 2.61
CA HIS A 74 -3.78 -6.91 1.40
C HIS A 74 -4.42 -6.26 0.18
N LEU A 75 -3.93 -6.59 -1.02
CA LEU A 75 -4.55 -6.18 -2.27
C LEU A 75 -5.88 -6.92 -2.49
N SER A 76 -6.93 -6.19 -2.86
CA SER A 76 -8.26 -6.75 -3.14
C SER A 76 -8.28 -7.77 -4.28
N THR A 77 -7.25 -7.79 -5.14
CA THR A 77 -7.06 -8.82 -6.17
C THR A 77 -7.01 -10.24 -5.63
N ILE A 78 -6.68 -10.44 -4.34
CA ILE A 78 -6.77 -11.75 -3.67
C ILE A 78 -8.21 -12.30 -3.72
N LEU A 79 -9.21 -11.42 -3.68
CA LEU A 79 -10.64 -11.73 -3.59
C LEU A 79 -11.36 -11.76 -4.95
N ASN A 80 -10.68 -11.52 -6.08
CA ASN A 80 -11.30 -11.41 -7.41
C ASN A 80 -12.12 -12.64 -7.84
N GLU A 81 -11.82 -13.81 -7.29
CA GLU A 81 -12.52 -15.07 -7.62
C GLU A 81 -13.75 -15.31 -6.73
N GLU A 82 -13.95 -14.50 -5.70
CA GLU A 82 -15.06 -14.66 -4.75
C GLU A 82 -16.29 -13.89 -5.21
N GLN A 83 -17.46 -14.49 -5.00
CA GLN A 83 -18.73 -13.82 -5.23
C GLN A 83 -19.21 -13.16 -3.95
N ASN A 84 -19.78 -11.97 -4.06
CA ASN A 84 -20.40 -11.30 -2.94
C ASN A 84 -21.60 -12.13 -2.44
N PRO A 85 -21.59 -12.64 -1.20
CA PRO A 85 -22.65 -13.50 -0.70
C PRO A 85 -23.91 -12.71 -0.27
N ASN A 86 -23.87 -11.38 -0.23
CA ASN A 86 -25.00 -10.55 0.19
C ASN A 86 -25.37 -9.50 -0.87
N ASN A 87 -26.53 -9.69 -1.51
CA ASN A 87 -27.04 -8.80 -2.55
C ASN A 87 -27.51 -7.42 -2.02
N ASN A 88 -27.67 -7.27 -0.70
CA ASN A 88 -28.04 -5.99 -0.09
C ASN A 88 -26.81 -5.13 0.25
N VAL A 89 -25.62 -5.59 -0.09
CA VAL A 89 -24.38 -4.86 0.12
C VAL A 89 -23.64 -4.76 -1.19
N GLU A 90 -23.32 -3.56 -1.62
CA GLU A 90 -22.39 -3.34 -2.72
C GLU A 90 -20.97 -3.27 -2.15
N LEU A 91 -20.13 -4.27 -2.42
CA LEU A 91 -18.72 -4.24 -2.03
C LEU A 91 -17.96 -3.27 -2.94
N LEU A 92 -17.20 -2.37 -2.33
CA LEU A 92 -16.47 -1.32 -3.05
C LEU A 92 -15.16 -1.85 -3.64
N PRO A 93 -14.81 -1.46 -4.88
CA PRO A 93 -13.60 -1.92 -5.58
C PRO A 93 -12.35 -1.16 -5.10
N TYR A 94 -12.19 -0.97 -3.79
CA TYR A 94 -10.98 -0.37 -3.25
C TYR A 94 -9.79 -1.31 -3.44
N THR A 95 -8.61 -0.72 -3.60
CA THR A 95 -7.37 -1.45 -3.87
C THR A 95 -6.96 -2.38 -2.73
N HIS A 96 -7.31 -2.03 -1.49
CA HIS A 96 -6.87 -2.75 -0.30
C HIS A 96 -8.04 -3.18 0.59
N PHE A 97 -7.84 -4.26 1.33
CA PHE A 97 -8.71 -4.70 2.43
C PHE A 97 -7.89 -5.14 3.64
N ILE A 98 -8.50 -5.09 4.82
CA ILE A 98 -7.82 -5.49 6.07
C ILE A 98 -8.17 -6.94 6.39
N VAL A 99 -7.24 -7.70 6.95
CA VAL A 99 -7.47 -9.05 7.48
C VAL A 99 -7.11 -9.09 8.96
N SER A 100 -8.01 -9.58 9.81
CA SER A 100 -7.68 -9.94 11.20
C SER A 100 -7.36 -11.43 11.32
N HIS A 101 -6.27 -11.73 12.03
CA HIS A 101 -5.71 -13.07 12.21
C HIS A 101 -6.04 -13.60 13.60
N GLN A 102 -6.86 -14.64 13.65
CA GLN A 102 -7.15 -15.43 14.84
C GLN A 102 -6.51 -16.81 14.68
N ASN A 103 -6.30 -17.54 15.79
CA ASN A 103 -5.55 -18.80 15.78
C ASN A 103 -5.97 -19.80 14.69
N ASN A 104 -7.27 -19.90 14.39
CA ASN A 104 -7.81 -20.87 13.43
C ASN A 104 -8.59 -20.23 12.27
N LYS A 105 -8.64 -18.89 12.19
CA LYS A 105 -9.50 -18.18 11.24
C LYS A 105 -8.88 -16.87 10.79
N LYS A 106 -9.11 -16.53 9.53
CA LYS A 106 -8.77 -15.21 8.98
C LYS A 106 -10.05 -14.54 8.53
N ILE A 107 -10.23 -13.30 8.95
CA ILE A 107 -11.43 -12.51 8.66
C ILE A 107 -11.03 -11.30 7.85
N ALA A 108 -11.54 -11.19 6.63
CA ALA A 108 -11.44 -9.99 5.82
C ALA A 108 -12.44 -8.93 6.29
N TRP A 109 -12.01 -7.68 6.19
CA TRP A 109 -12.78 -6.47 6.44
C TRP A 109 -12.73 -5.64 5.17
N ILE A 110 -13.82 -5.67 4.41
CA ILE A 110 -13.94 -5.14 3.05
C ILE A 110 -14.88 -3.95 3.06
N PHE A 111 -14.56 -2.88 2.36
CA PHE A 111 -15.47 -1.74 2.27
C PHE A 111 -16.69 -2.06 1.43
N GLY A 112 -17.85 -1.53 1.82
CA GLY A 112 -19.09 -1.73 1.10
C GLY A 112 -20.19 -0.75 1.52
N HIS A 113 -21.14 -0.52 0.63
CA HIS A 113 -22.34 0.25 0.91
C HIS A 113 -23.52 -0.69 1.15
N GLU A 114 -24.29 -0.40 2.20
CA GLU A 114 -25.58 -1.02 2.41
C GLU A 114 -26.56 -0.44 1.38
N LEU A 115 -27.22 -1.30 0.62
CA LEU A 115 -28.20 -0.90 -0.37
C LEU A 115 -29.58 -0.81 0.29
N ALA A 116 -30.20 0.36 0.17
CA ALA A 116 -31.52 0.58 0.73
C ALA A 116 -32.58 -0.26 -0.03
N GLU A 117 -33.33 -1.07 0.70
CA GLU A 117 -34.34 -1.99 0.14
C GLU A 117 -35.40 -1.27 -0.72
N TRP A 118 -35.74 -0.03 -0.37
CA TRP A 118 -36.79 0.75 -1.04
C TRP A 118 -36.26 1.84 -1.97
N TYR A 119 -34.94 1.93 -2.17
CA TYR A 119 -34.37 2.86 -3.12
C TYR A 119 -34.33 2.22 -4.50
N SER A 120 -35.02 2.83 -5.46
CA SER A 120 -34.96 2.44 -6.87
C SER A 120 -34.22 3.51 -7.67
N SER A 121 -33.37 3.08 -8.62
CA SER A 121 -32.62 3.97 -9.51
C SER A 121 -33.51 4.86 -10.39
N ASP A 122 -34.81 4.58 -10.45
CA ASP A 122 -35.78 5.37 -11.20
C ASP A 122 -36.05 6.74 -10.57
N ASN A 123 -35.74 6.91 -9.27
CA ASN A 123 -35.88 8.18 -8.57
C ASN A 123 -34.65 8.45 -7.69
N GLU A 124 -33.76 9.33 -8.17
CA GLU A 124 -32.63 9.83 -7.37
C GLU A 124 -33.14 10.80 -6.30
N PHE A 125 -33.47 10.27 -5.12
CA PHE A 125 -33.75 11.09 -3.95
C PHE A 125 -32.44 11.52 -3.28
N GLU A 126 -32.23 12.82 -3.20
CA GLU A 126 -31.11 13.41 -2.48
C GLU A 126 -31.55 13.79 -1.05
N PRO A 127 -30.85 13.34 0.00
CA PRO A 127 -31.21 13.71 1.37
C PRO A 127 -31.07 15.24 1.57
N PRO A 128 -31.96 15.91 2.33
CA PRO A 128 -31.83 17.32 2.64
C PRO A 128 -30.46 17.65 3.24
N LEU A 129 -29.87 18.81 2.90
CA LEU A 129 -28.51 19.19 3.33
C LEU A 129 -28.34 19.13 4.85
N ASN A 130 -29.34 19.57 5.62
CA ASN A 130 -29.33 19.55 7.08
C ASN A 130 -29.49 18.16 7.71
N GLN A 131 -29.77 17.12 6.91
CA GLN A 131 -29.82 15.72 7.33
C GLN A 131 -28.57 14.93 6.89
N ARG A 132 -27.63 15.58 6.17
CA ARG A 132 -26.37 14.95 5.77
C ARG A 132 -25.35 15.05 6.89
N SER A 133 -24.51 14.03 6.99
CA SER A 133 -23.29 14.07 7.80
C SER A 133 -22.17 14.71 6.99
N ASP A 134 -21.42 15.62 7.59
CA ASP A 134 -20.20 16.17 6.98
C ASP A 134 -19.05 15.14 6.97
N LEU A 135 -19.13 14.12 7.83
CA LEU A 135 -18.18 13.00 7.85
C LEU A 135 -18.57 11.95 6.82
N ARG A 136 -17.55 11.44 6.11
CA ARG A 136 -17.70 10.28 5.22
C ARG A 136 -17.86 9.01 6.05
N LEU A 137 -18.99 8.32 5.87
CA LEU A 137 -19.21 7.01 6.48
C LEU A 137 -18.50 5.93 5.67
N GLU A 138 -17.65 5.16 6.33
CA GLU A 138 -16.86 4.08 5.77
C GLU A 138 -17.19 2.78 6.51
N THR A 139 -17.90 1.85 5.84
CA THR A 139 -18.36 0.61 6.46
C THR A 139 -17.49 -0.58 6.04
N PHE A 140 -16.84 -1.21 7.01
CA PHE A 140 -16.13 -2.47 6.86
C PHE A 140 -17.07 -3.66 7.10
N TRP A 141 -17.14 -4.55 6.12
CA TRP A 141 -17.91 -5.77 6.16
C TRP A 141 -17.01 -6.97 6.43
N ARG A 142 -17.33 -7.70 7.50
CA ARG A 142 -16.65 -8.92 7.91
C ARG A 142 -17.01 -10.09 7.01
N PHE A 143 -16.00 -10.74 6.43
CA PHE A 143 -16.10 -11.95 5.63
C PHE A 143 -15.03 -12.96 6.07
N GLU A 144 -15.43 -14.20 6.39
CA GLU A 144 -14.47 -15.24 6.79
C GLU A 144 -13.80 -15.85 5.54
N LEU A 145 -12.47 -15.85 5.52
CA LEU A 145 -11.70 -16.35 4.38
C LEU A 145 -11.66 -17.87 4.38
N ASN A 146 -11.91 -18.47 3.23
CA ASN A 146 -11.69 -19.90 3.02
C ASN A 146 -10.18 -20.26 3.08
N GLU A 147 -9.85 -21.56 3.10
CA GLU A 147 -8.46 -22.03 3.24
C GLU A 147 -7.56 -21.56 2.07
N LYS A 148 -8.10 -21.52 0.84
CA LYS A 148 -7.37 -21.08 -0.36
C LYS A 148 -6.95 -19.61 -0.23
N LEU A 149 -7.90 -18.74 0.14
CA LEU A 149 -7.62 -17.32 0.36
C LEU A 149 -6.70 -17.09 1.56
N SER A 150 -6.89 -17.86 2.63
CA SER A 150 -6.04 -17.79 3.82
C SER A 150 -4.57 -18.07 3.48
N LYS A 151 -4.29 -19.04 2.60
CA LYS A 151 -2.94 -19.33 2.09
C LYS A 151 -2.37 -18.19 1.25
N LYS A 152 -3.20 -17.55 0.40
CA LYS A 152 -2.77 -16.37 -0.38
C LYS A 152 -2.38 -15.21 0.55
N VAL A 153 -3.19 -14.96 1.58
CA VAL A 153 -2.91 -13.97 2.64
C VAL A 153 -1.59 -14.27 3.36
N ASP A 154 -1.36 -15.52 3.80
CA ASP A 154 -0.12 -15.91 4.47
C ASP A 154 1.11 -15.73 3.57
N ALA A 155 0.98 -16.04 2.28
CA ALA A 155 2.07 -15.88 1.33
C ALA A 155 2.47 -14.41 1.15
N ASP A 156 1.52 -13.48 1.24
CA ASP A 156 1.75 -12.04 1.11
C ASP A 156 2.43 -11.43 2.34
N LEU A 157 2.34 -12.07 3.51
CA LEU A 157 3.01 -11.69 4.77
C LEU A 157 4.47 -12.12 4.87
N LYS A 158 5.06 -12.63 3.79
CA LYS A 158 6.50 -12.93 3.76
C LYS A 158 7.32 -11.65 3.91
N ALA A 159 8.33 -11.72 4.78
CA ALA A 159 9.22 -10.60 5.08
C ALA A 159 9.87 -10.05 3.79
N PRO A 160 9.80 -8.73 3.56
CA PRO A 160 10.40 -8.09 2.40
C PRO A 160 11.90 -7.87 2.56
N GLN A 161 12.60 -7.72 1.43
CA GLN A 161 13.96 -7.16 1.38
C GLN A 161 13.85 -5.68 1.00
N TRP A 162 13.96 -4.79 1.99
CA TRP A 162 13.72 -3.35 1.78
C TRP A 162 14.74 -2.69 0.85
N ASP A 163 15.99 -3.15 0.86
CA ASP A 163 17.02 -2.69 -0.10
C ASP A 163 16.61 -3.01 -1.54
N GLU A 164 16.18 -4.25 -1.81
CA GLU A 164 15.73 -4.67 -3.14
C GLU A 164 14.47 -3.93 -3.59
N ILE A 165 13.52 -3.68 -2.67
CA ILE A 165 12.32 -2.89 -2.96
C ILE A 165 12.70 -1.45 -3.34
N ALA A 166 13.59 -0.83 -2.57
CA ALA A 166 14.00 0.55 -2.85
C ALA A 166 14.73 0.66 -4.20
N ASP A 167 15.68 -0.23 -4.48
CA ASP A 167 16.41 -0.28 -5.75
C ASP A 167 15.47 -0.51 -6.94
N PHE A 168 14.50 -1.43 -6.78
CA PHE A 168 13.50 -1.72 -7.81
C PHE A 168 12.58 -0.53 -8.07
N MET A 169 12.08 0.15 -7.03
CA MET A 169 11.25 1.35 -7.20
C MET A 169 12.03 2.48 -7.87
N GLU A 170 13.31 2.64 -7.51
CA GLU A 170 14.22 3.60 -8.13
C GLU A 170 14.42 3.34 -9.63
N SER A 171 14.68 2.08 -10.02
CA SER A 171 14.87 1.74 -11.44
C SER A 171 13.57 1.79 -12.25
N GLU A 172 12.47 1.26 -11.72
CA GLU A 172 11.24 1.06 -12.47
C GLU A 172 10.34 2.29 -12.54
N LEU A 173 10.42 3.17 -11.54
CA LEU A 173 9.57 4.36 -11.43
C LEU A 173 10.38 5.64 -11.56
N PHE A 174 11.28 5.91 -10.62
CA PHE A 174 11.89 7.24 -10.48
C PHE A 174 12.89 7.57 -11.59
N ARG A 175 13.62 6.57 -12.12
CA ARG A 175 14.54 6.74 -13.27
C ARG A 175 13.88 6.55 -14.63
N SER A 176 12.57 6.30 -14.66
CA SER A 176 11.83 6.14 -15.91
C SER A 176 11.82 7.45 -16.70
N LYS A 177 11.94 7.37 -18.03
CA LYS A 177 11.76 8.53 -18.92
C LYS A 177 10.39 9.21 -18.76
N TYR A 178 9.37 8.47 -18.30
CA TYR A 178 8.02 9.02 -18.09
C TYR A 178 7.92 9.88 -16.82
N ALA A 179 8.85 9.68 -15.86
CA ALA A 179 9.04 10.53 -14.69
C ALA A 179 9.93 11.77 -15.00
N ALA A 180 10.36 11.98 -16.25
CA ALA A 180 11.12 13.16 -16.62
C ALA A 180 10.32 14.45 -16.32
N GLY A 181 10.98 15.40 -15.66
CA GLY A 181 10.37 16.65 -15.19
C GLY A 181 9.68 16.54 -13.82
N PHE A 182 9.68 15.36 -13.18
CA PHE A 182 9.27 15.23 -11.80
C PHE A 182 10.34 15.83 -10.89
N GLU A 183 9.99 16.89 -10.17
CA GLU A 183 10.82 17.44 -9.10
C GLU A 183 10.57 16.64 -7.83
N GLU A 184 11.57 15.85 -7.44
CA GLU A 184 11.45 15.01 -6.25
C GLU A 184 11.29 15.89 -5.00
N PRO A 185 10.22 15.69 -4.21
CA PRO A 185 10.00 16.50 -3.05
C PRO A 185 11.05 16.20 -1.98
N LYS A 186 11.59 17.25 -1.37
CA LYS A 186 12.44 17.10 -0.19
C LYS A 186 11.62 16.55 0.97
N PHE A 187 11.99 15.38 1.46
CA PHE A 187 11.42 14.84 2.68
C PHE A 187 12.09 15.49 3.90
N GLU A 188 11.59 16.65 4.29
CA GLU A 188 12.14 17.47 5.39
C GLU A 188 11.66 17.01 6.77
N LYS A 189 10.56 16.25 6.82
CA LYS A 189 10.05 15.64 8.05
C LYS A 189 10.82 14.36 8.37
N LYS A 190 10.86 14.00 9.65
CA LYS A 190 11.34 12.68 10.08
C LYS A 190 10.37 11.57 9.69
N TYR A 191 9.07 11.85 9.70
CA TYR A 191 8.00 10.88 9.47
C TYR A 191 6.94 11.42 8.51
N PHE A 192 6.35 10.51 7.74
CA PHE A 192 5.26 10.82 6.82
C PHE A 192 3.91 10.71 7.52
N ASP A 193 3.15 11.81 7.56
CA ASP A 193 1.86 11.98 8.26
C ASP A 193 0.65 11.94 7.31
N GLY A 194 0.87 11.63 6.03
CA GLY A 194 -0.18 11.55 5.02
C GLY A 194 -0.60 12.89 4.44
N SER A 195 0.01 14.02 4.81
CA SER A 195 -0.27 15.32 4.20
C SER A 195 0.11 15.32 2.71
N THR A 196 -0.76 15.82 1.84
CA THR A 196 -0.41 16.16 0.45
C THR A 196 0.33 17.50 0.41
N HIS A 197 1.15 17.74 -0.62
CA HIS A 197 1.97 18.95 -0.78
C HIS A 197 1.22 20.30 -0.76
N GLN A 198 -0.11 20.30 -0.72
CA GLN A 198 -0.95 21.49 -0.81
C GLN A 198 -1.64 21.89 0.50
N ILE A 199 -1.48 21.10 1.58
CA ILE A 199 -2.16 21.39 2.85
C ILE A 199 -1.14 21.88 3.87
N SER A 200 -0.81 23.17 3.77
CA SER A 200 -0.26 23.92 4.90
C SER A 200 -1.42 24.23 5.86
N ILE A 201 -1.62 23.40 6.86
CA ILE A 201 -2.45 23.76 8.02
C ILE A 201 -1.50 23.90 9.20
N ASP A 202 -1.34 25.14 9.65
CA ASP A 202 -0.69 25.50 10.89
C ASP A 202 -1.41 24.87 12.10
N HIS A 203 -0.59 24.37 13.04
CA HIS A 203 -0.84 24.28 14.48
C HIS A 203 -1.62 23.11 15.10
N GLN A 204 -1.47 21.87 14.61
CA GLN A 204 -1.50 20.71 15.51
C GLN A 204 -0.37 19.72 15.19
N PRO A 205 0.22 19.05 16.21
CA PRO A 205 1.16 17.96 15.95
C PRO A 205 0.41 16.86 15.19
N THR A 206 0.79 16.64 13.93
CA THR A 206 0.24 15.59 13.09
C THR A 206 0.98 14.29 13.36
N LEU A 207 0.23 13.24 13.69
CA LEU A 207 0.81 11.92 13.91
C LEU A 207 1.24 11.29 12.58
N ALA A 208 2.34 10.55 12.58
CA ALA A 208 2.78 9.82 11.41
C ALA A 208 1.81 8.67 11.05
N LEU A 209 1.72 8.29 9.76
CA LEU A 209 0.90 7.13 9.32
C LEU A 209 1.41 5.79 9.88
N ILE A 210 2.67 5.75 10.32
CA ILE A 210 3.34 4.60 10.91
C ILE A 210 3.86 5.04 12.30
N PRO A 211 3.69 4.23 13.36
CA PRO A 211 4.21 4.54 14.68
C PRO A 211 5.72 4.89 14.68
N GLU A 212 6.06 5.97 15.38
CA GLU A 212 7.38 6.62 15.34
C GLU A 212 8.48 5.87 16.14
N ASN A 213 8.09 4.83 16.88
CA ASN A 213 8.96 4.00 17.72
C ASN A 213 9.80 2.97 16.95
N TYR A 214 9.71 2.97 15.62
CA TYR A 214 10.44 2.04 14.75
C TYR A 214 11.32 2.77 13.73
N PRO A 215 12.44 2.17 13.31
CA PRO A 215 13.27 2.70 12.23
C PRO A 215 12.62 2.39 10.88
N ALA A 216 11.55 3.13 10.55
CA ALA A 216 10.74 2.93 9.34
C ALA A 216 11.05 3.96 8.23
N ASP A 217 12.26 4.54 8.25
CA ASP A 217 12.65 5.66 7.37
C ASP A 217 12.46 5.34 5.88
N CYS A 218 12.79 4.11 5.47
CA CYS A 218 12.62 3.67 4.08
C CYS A 218 11.14 3.65 3.68
N ALA A 219 10.26 3.11 4.54
CA ALA A 219 8.82 3.11 4.26
C ALA A 219 8.26 4.54 4.18
N HIS A 220 8.63 5.42 5.11
CA HIS A 220 8.18 6.82 5.07
C HIS A 220 8.61 7.54 3.80
N GLN A 221 9.89 7.42 3.43
CA GLN A 221 10.43 8.05 2.23
C GLN A 221 9.80 7.50 0.95
N LEU A 222 9.71 6.16 0.81
CA LEU A 222 9.12 5.55 -0.39
C LEU A 222 7.63 5.90 -0.51
N LEU A 223 6.84 5.81 0.57
CA LEU A 223 5.42 6.17 0.53
C LEU A 223 5.23 7.63 0.11
N TYR A 224 6.03 8.55 0.67
CA TYR A 224 5.96 9.97 0.34
C TYR A 224 6.33 10.25 -1.11
N ARG A 225 7.50 9.76 -1.56
CA ARG A 225 8.02 9.97 -2.92
C ARG A 225 7.09 9.35 -3.97
N THR A 226 6.60 8.12 -3.73
CA THR A 226 5.73 7.43 -4.69
C THR A 226 4.35 8.08 -4.76
N GLN A 227 3.79 8.58 -3.65
CA GLN A 227 2.55 9.35 -3.69
C GLN A 227 2.73 10.62 -4.54
N ALA A 228 3.80 11.38 -4.31
CA ALA A 228 4.10 12.59 -5.06
C ALA A 228 4.26 12.30 -6.57
N LEU A 229 4.91 11.20 -6.93
CA LEU A 229 5.02 10.76 -8.32
C LEU A 229 3.65 10.39 -8.92
N SER A 230 2.80 9.65 -8.19
CA SER A 230 1.45 9.30 -8.65
C SER A 230 0.60 10.57 -8.88
N ASP A 231 0.66 11.54 -7.95
CA ASP A 231 -0.01 12.83 -8.09
C ASP A 231 0.49 13.62 -9.32
N TYR A 232 1.81 13.66 -9.53
CA TYR A 232 2.44 14.28 -10.72
C TYR A 232 2.00 13.61 -12.03
N LEU A 233 1.99 12.28 -12.09
CA LEU A 233 1.60 11.54 -13.28
C LEU A 233 0.12 11.70 -13.60
N GLU A 234 -0.76 11.74 -12.60
CA GLU A 234 -2.18 12.03 -12.79
C GLU A 234 -2.39 13.46 -13.33
N GLN A 235 -1.64 14.46 -12.84
CA GLN A 235 -1.67 15.83 -13.39
C GLN A 235 -1.17 15.87 -14.83
N LYS A 236 -0.03 15.25 -15.12
CA LYS A 236 0.56 15.15 -16.46
C LYS A 236 -0.39 14.48 -17.44
N LYS A 237 -1.06 13.40 -17.03
CA LYS A 237 -2.09 12.71 -17.81
C LYS A 237 -3.31 13.59 -18.07
N ARG A 238 -3.75 14.41 -17.11
CA ARG A 238 -4.86 15.36 -17.32
C ARG A 238 -4.49 16.43 -18.35
N ALA A 239 -3.30 17.02 -18.23
CA ALA A 239 -2.81 18.02 -19.19
C ALA A 239 -2.65 17.44 -20.60
N ALA A 240 -2.18 16.19 -20.73
CA ALA A 240 -2.06 15.49 -22.00
C ALA A 240 -3.40 15.23 -22.72
N ASN A 241 -4.51 15.25 -22.00
CA ASN A 241 -5.86 15.08 -22.58
C ASN A 241 -6.58 16.42 -22.76
N ASP A 242 -5.94 17.55 -22.47
CA ASP A 242 -6.49 18.88 -22.67
C ASP A 242 -6.38 19.27 -24.16
N PRO A 243 -7.48 19.63 -24.85
CA PRO A 243 -7.46 20.07 -26.25
C PRO A 243 -6.56 21.29 -26.54
N LEU A 244 -6.12 22.01 -25.50
CA LEU A 244 -5.26 23.20 -25.60
C LEU A 244 -3.79 22.92 -25.20
N GLY A 245 -3.43 21.67 -24.87
CA GLY A 245 -2.09 21.26 -24.41
C GLY A 245 -1.07 21.00 -25.53
N GLU A 246 0.17 20.67 -25.15
CA GLU A 246 1.20 20.19 -26.10
C GLU A 246 0.74 18.92 -26.83
N ASP A 247 0.99 18.85 -28.14
CA ASP A 247 0.67 17.69 -28.98
C ASP A 247 1.57 16.49 -28.63
N LEU A 248 1.18 15.70 -27.63
CA LEU A 248 1.68 14.34 -27.46
C LEU A 248 1.04 13.43 -28.51
N ASP A 249 1.85 12.60 -29.17
CA ASP A 249 1.31 11.60 -30.10
C ASP A 249 0.54 10.49 -29.35
N GLN A 250 -0.38 9.82 -30.03
CA GLN A 250 -1.24 8.78 -29.46
C GLN A 250 -0.44 7.67 -28.77
N GLU A 251 0.70 7.27 -29.34
CA GLU A 251 1.57 6.26 -28.73
C GLU A 251 2.14 6.74 -27.38
N GLN A 252 2.49 8.03 -27.28
CA GLN A 252 3.02 8.62 -26.06
C GLN A 252 1.94 8.69 -24.97
N ILE A 253 0.69 9.00 -25.34
CA ILE A 253 -0.45 9.00 -24.42
C ILE A 253 -0.73 7.60 -23.87
N ILE A 254 -0.75 6.58 -24.73
CA ILE A 254 -0.96 5.18 -24.31
C ILE A 254 0.16 4.73 -23.37
N ASN A 255 1.42 5.03 -23.71
CA ASN A 255 2.55 4.66 -22.88
C ASN A 255 2.56 5.38 -21.53
N LEU A 256 2.19 6.67 -21.49
CA LEU A 256 2.03 7.42 -20.25
C LEU A 256 0.96 6.78 -19.38
N ARG A 257 -0.21 6.43 -19.95
CA ARG A 257 -1.29 5.75 -19.22
C ARG A 257 -0.84 4.42 -18.64
N ASN A 258 -0.14 3.60 -19.43
CA ASN A 258 0.40 2.32 -18.97
C ASN A 258 1.39 2.51 -17.82
N PHE A 259 2.25 3.53 -17.91
CA PHE A 259 3.19 3.86 -16.85
C PHE A 259 2.50 4.38 -15.58
N THR A 260 1.45 5.19 -15.70
CA THR A 260 0.61 5.59 -14.55
C THR A 260 -0.01 4.38 -13.88
N HIS A 261 -0.60 3.46 -14.65
CA HIS A 261 -1.18 2.23 -14.09
C HIS A 261 -0.14 1.36 -13.38
N LYS A 262 1.06 1.21 -13.97
CA LYS A 262 2.19 0.52 -13.33
C LYS A 262 2.60 1.18 -12.01
N THR A 263 2.64 2.51 -12.00
CA THR A 263 2.97 3.29 -10.79
C THR A 263 1.94 3.05 -9.69
N ASP A 264 0.65 3.07 -10.03
CA ASP A 264 -0.43 2.81 -9.07
C ASP A 264 -0.38 1.36 -8.52
N ASP A 265 -0.08 0.36 -9.37
CA ASP A 265 0.08 -1.03 -8.94
C ASP A 265 1.28 -1.22 -7.99
N LEU A 266 2.44 -0.67 -8.36
CA LEU A 266 3.63 -0.73 -7.50
C LEU A 266 3.44 0.03 -6.20
N PHE A 267 2.74 1.17 -6.23
CA PHE A 267 2.41 1.91 -5.02
C PHE A 267 1.48 1.13 -4.10
N ALA A 268 0.44 0.49 -4.67
CA ALA A 268 -0.46 -0.36 -3.92
C ALA A 268 0.27 -1.52 -3.23
N LYS A 269 1.22 -2.17 -3.91
CA LYS A 269 2.10 -3.21 -3.36
C LYS A 269 3.01 -2.68 -2.25
N LEU A 270 3.60 -1.49 -2.44
CA LEU A 270 4.42 -0.83 -1.43
C LEU A 270 3.61 -0.56 -0.14
N ILE A 271 2.37 -0.06 -0.27
CA ILE A 271 1.48 0.19 0.88
C ILE A 271 1.24 -1.08 1.69
N VAL A 272 1.00 -2.22 1.02
CA VAL A 272 0.86 -3.53 1.68
C VAL A 272 2.13 -3.91 2.46
N LYS A 273 3.31 -3.77 1.84
CA LYS A 273 4.58 -4.08 2.52
C LYS A 273 4.84 -3.15 3.69
N ALA A 274 4.57 -1.85 3.56
CA ALA A 274 4.68 -0.90 4.65
C ALA A 274 3.73 -1.26 5.80
N ALA A 275 2.45 -1.51 5.52
CA ALA A 275 1.46 -1.85 6.56
C ALA A 275 1.85 -3.10 7.36
N ASN A 276 2.36 -4.13 6.69
CA ASN A 276 2.62 -5.43 7.31
C ASN A 276 4.03 -5.56 7.89
N HIS A 277 5.01 -4.74 7.44
CA HIS A 277 6.43 -4.91 7.78
C HIS A 277 7.16 -3.62 8.18
N TYR A 278 6.43 -2.54 8.52
CA TYR A 278 7.00 -1.24 8.89
C TYR A 278 8.11 -1.30 9.95
N GLN A 279 8.03 -2.23 10.91
CA GLN A 279 9.00 -2.36 12.01
C GLN A 279 10.44 -2.63 11.53
N THR A 280 10.59 -3.11 10.29
CA THR A 280 11.88 -3.46 9.67
C THR A 280 12.23 -2.59 8.47
N ALA A 281 11.44 -1.55 8.20
CA ALA A 281 11.51 -0.74 6.98
C ALA A 281 12.65 0.29 6.99
N GLN A 282 13.87 -0.21 7.13
CA GLN A 282 15.11 0.54 7.02
C GLN A 282 16.02 -0.09 5.97
N LEU A 283 16.81 0.75 5.30
CA LEU A 283 17.88 0.29 4.42
C LEU A 283 19.07 -0.18 5.26
N LYS A 284 19.79 -1.18 4.78
CA LYS A 284 21.05 -1.57 5.40
C LYS A 284 22.06 -0.43 5.20
N PRO A 285 22.85 -0.08 6.23
CA PRO A 285 23.92 0.89 6.07
C PRO A 285 24.84 0.43 4.93
N VAL A 286 25.06 1.29 3.94
CA VAL A 286 26.11 1.05 2.95
C VAL A 286 27.43 1.09 3.71
N GLU A 287 28.07 -0.06 3.86
CA GLU A 287 29.44 -0.14 4.39
C GLU A 287 30.35 0.64 3.44
N LYS A 288 30.66 1.89 3.82
CA LYS A 288 31.74 2.62 3.17
C LYS A 288 33.01 1.84 3.50
N PRO A 289 33.80 1.39 2.50
CA PRO A 289 35.07 0.75 2.78
C PRO A 289 35.86 1.67 3.71
N SER A 290 36.28 1.12 4.84
CA SER A 290 37.06 1.87 5.83
C SER A 290 38.29 2.43 5.12
N PRO A 291 38.65 3.72 5.30
CA PRO A 291 39.89 4.27 4.76
C PRO A 291 41.15 3.51 5.22
N PHE A 292 41.02 2.63 6.22
CA PHE A 292 42.08 1.81 6.80
C PHE A 292 42.17 0.38 6.25
N ASP A 293 41.24 -0.08 5.40
CA ASP A 293 41.33 -1.42 4.78
C ASP A 293 42.26 -1.47 3.56
N ALA A 294 42.91 -0.35 3.24
CA ALA A 294 44.03 -0.34 2.31
C ALA A 294 45.32 -0.72 3.05
N THR A 295 45.59 -2.01 3.23
CA THR A 295 46.98 -2.52 3.26
C THR A 295 47.09 -4.05 3.14
N ASN A 296 47.86 -4.45 2.11
CA ASN A 296 48.58 -5.73 1.91
C ASN A 296 47.69 -6.95 1.58
N GLU A 297 47.75 -7.53 0.37
CA GLU A 297 48.94 -8.18 -0.18
C GLU A 297 49.16 -7.99 -1.69
N SER A 298 50.41 -8.23 -2.06
CA SER A 298 51.09 -7.82 -3.27
C SER A 298 51.24 -8.96 -4.28
N VAL A 299 51.28 -8.58 -5.56
CA VAL A 299 52.19 -9.09 -6.61
C VAL A 299 51.84 -10.41 -7.35
N THR A 300 51.44 -10.19 -8.60
CA THR A 300 51.67 -10.97 -9.85
C THR A 300 51.09 -12.38 -10.01
N HIS A 301 50.19 -12.51 -10.99
CA HIS A 301 50.55 -13.20 -12.24
C HIS A 301 49.63 -12.76 -13.39
N LEU A 302 50.21 -12.09 -14.37
CA LEU A 302 49.66 -11.92 -15.71
C LEU A 302 49.54 -13.31 -16.36
N LYS A 303 48.32 -13.69 -16.80
CA LYS A 303 48.12 -14.63 -17.90
C LYS A 303 47.07 -14.06 -18.86
N ALA A 304 47.49 -13.94 -20.11
CA ALA A 304 46.70 -13.55 -21.28
C ALA A 304 45.63 -14.62 -21.62
N PRO A 305 44.67 -14.32 -22.51
CA PRO A 305 43.34 -14.93 -22.52
C PRO A 305 43.32 -16.29 -23.22
N HIS A 306 42.64 -17.26 -22.63
CA HIS A 306 42.23 -18.47 -23.31
C HIS A 306 40.72 -18.43 -23.55
N HIS A 307 40.33 -18.24 -24.81
CA HIS A 307 39.00 -18.57 -25.29
C HIS A 307 38.72 -20.06 -25.07
N LYS A 308 37.72 -20.38 -24.26
CA LYS A 308 36.98 -21.65 -24.32
C LYS A 308 35.49 -21.35 -24.34
N THR A 309 34.95 -21.39 -25.55
CA THR A 309 33.52 -21.49 -25.83
C THR A 309 32.99 -22.85 -25.35
N GLY A 310 31.89 -22.84 -24.60
CA GLY A 310 31.08 -24.04 -24.35
C GLY A 310 30.50 -24.10 -22.94
N GLY A 311 29.18 -23.85 -22.82
CA GLY A 311 28.37 -24.26 -21.67
C GLY A 311 27.74 -23.14 -20.82
N THR A 312 28.28 -21.92 -20.84
CA THR A 312 27.82 -20.84 -19.93
C THR A 312 26.56 -20.09 -20.39
N GLY A 313 26.23 -20.15 -21.68
CA GLY A 313 25.04 -19.47 -22.22
C GLY A 313 23.74 -20.10 -21.74
N VAL A 314 23.66 -21.44 -21.71
CA VAL A 314 22.45 -22.18 -21.32
C VAL A 314 22.19 -22.05 -19.83
N ILE A 315 23.23 -22.10 -19.00
CA ILE A 315 23.10 -21.93 -17.54
C ILE A 315 22.69 -20.49 -17.20
N LYS A 316 23.26 -19.48 -17.85
CA LYS A 316 22.81 -18.09 -17.68
C LYS A 316 21.37 -17.89 -18.15
N LEU A 317 20.97 -18.53 -19.25
CA LEU A 317 19.59 -18.47 -19.74
C LEU A 317 18.64 -19.12 -18.75
N ILE A 318 18.96 -20.31 -18.23
CA ILE A 318 18.14 -21.00 -17.23
C ILE A 318 18.01 -20.17 -15.94
N ILE A 319 19.10 -19.61 -15.44
CA ILE A 319 19.07 -18.76 -14.23
C ILE A 319 18.23 -17.50 -14.48
N LEU A 320 18.41 -16.86 -15.64
CA LEU A 320 17.61 -15.70 -16.02
C LEU A 320 16.12 -16.06 -16.17
N THR A 321 15.80 -17.21 -16.76
CA THR A 321 14.43 -17.70 -16.88
C THR A 321 13.82 -18.03 -15.53
N VAL A 322 14.58 -18.64 -14.60
CA VAL A 322 14.11 -18.90 -13.23
C VAL A 322 13.86 -17.59 -12.48
N ILE A 323 14.72 -16.58 -12.64
CA ILE A 323 14.53 -15.26 -12.03
C ILE A 323 13.29 -14.58 -12.64
N ILE A 324 13.13 -14.60 -13.96
CA ILE A 324 11.96 -14.02 -14.64
C ILE A 324 10.67 -14.75 -14.23
N CYS A 325 10.67 -16.09 -14.14
CA CYS A 325 9.52 -16.87 -13.69
C CYS A 325 9.22 -16.63 -12.21
N ALA A 326 10.23 -16.48 -11.36
CA ALA A 326 10.05 -16.13 -9.95
C ALA A 326 9.47 -14.72 -9.81
N LEU A 327 9.96 -13.75 -10.58
CA LEU A 327 9.44 -12.39 -10.61
C LEU A 327 8.00 -12.35 -11.18
N ALA A 328 7.70 -13.06 -12.25
CA ALA A 328 6.35 -13.15 -12.82
C ALA A 328 5.37 -13.83 -11.86
N TYR A 329 5.79 -14.91 -11.21
CA TYR A 329 5.00 -15.60 -10.19
C TYR A 329 4.79 -14.76 -8.92
N TYR A 330 5.80 -13.99 -8.51
CA TYR A 330 5.76 -13.16 -7.30
C TYR A 330 5.01 -11.84 -7.51
N PHE A 331 5.07 -11.25 -8.71
CA PHE A 331 4.42 -9.98 -9.04
C PHE A 331 3.11 -10.11 -9.82
N GLY A 332 2.73 -11.33 -10.22
CA GLY A 332 1.45 -11.63 -10.88
C GLY A 332 1.33 -11.07 -12.30
N LEU A 333 2.33 -11.34 -13.15
CA LEU A 333 2.28 -11.04 -14.59
C LEU A 333 1.46 -12.08 -15.36
#